data_AF-C0PLJ1-F1
#
_entry.id   AF-C0PLJ1-F1
#
_cell.length_a   1.000
_cell.length_b   1.000
_cell.length_c   1.000
_cell.angle_alpha   90.00
_cell.angle_beta   90.00
_cell.angle_gamma   90.00
#
_symmetry.space_group_name_H-M   'P 1'
#
loop_
_entity.id
_entity.type
_entity.pdbx_description
1 polymer ?
#
loop_
_entity_poly.entity_id
_entity_poly.type
_entity_poly.pdbx_seq_one_letter_code
_entity_poly.pdbx_strand_id
1 'polypeptide(L)'
;MDKGKSVVAELAASFSDVLVTPREPPEPQAKSFLPSPSFFTKFARETGDTQTLSDVDINIIALAYMSEAEIHGTSHLREHPPPLKILEYFL
;
A
#
# COMPACT_ATOMS: atom_id res chain seq x y z
N MET A 1 -16.21 11.33 -48.79
CA MET A 1 -16.48 10.50 -47.59
C MET A 1 -15.21 10.46 -46.78
N ASP A 2 -15.14 11.32 -45.75
CA ASP A 2 -14.01 11.36 -44.83
C ASP A 2 -14.10 10.13 -43.92
N LYS A 3 -13.11 9.24 -44.02
CA LYS A 3 -13.06 8.05 -43.17
C LYS A 3 -12.55 8.52 -41.82
N GLY A 4 -13.48 8.80 -40.90
CA GLY A 4 -13.19 9.23 -39.54
C GLY A 4 -12.10 8.36 -38.94
N LYS A 5 -10.96 8.98 -38.63
CA LYS A 5 -9.85 8.33 -37.95
C LYS A 5 -10.39 7.73 -36.66
N SER A 6 -10.19 6.43 -36.50
CA SER A 6 -10.64 5.71 -35.32
C SER A 6 -9.75 6.11 -34.14
N VAL A 7 -10.23 7.04 -33.32
CA VAL A 7 -9.54 7.51 -32.10
C VAL A 7 -9.19 6.36 -31.16
N VAL A 8 -9.96 5.26 -31.18
CA VAL A 8 -9.66 4.06 -30.39
C VAL A 8 -8.43 3.31 -30.90
N ALA A 9 -8.16 3.34 -32.22
CA ALA A 9 -6.97 2.72 -32.79
C ALA A 9 -5.72 3.55 -32.49
N GLU A 10 -5.84 4.88 -32.50
CA GLU A 10 -4.76 5.81 -32.14
C GLU A 10 -4.43 5.73 -30.64
N LEU A 11 -5.46 5.62 -29.80
CA LEU A 11 -5.29 5.45 -28.35
C LEU A 11 -4.65 4.11 -28.00
N ALA A 12 -5.07 3.01 -28.65
CA ALA A 12 -4.45 1.70 -28.46
C ALA A 12 -2.97 1.69 -28.88
N ALA A 13 -2.63 2.39 -29.96
CA ALA A 13 -1.24 2.56 -30.40
C ALA A 13 -0.41 3.44 -29.44
N SER A 14 -1.03 4.38 -28.72
CA SER A 14 -0.35 5.19 -27.71
C SER A 14 0.05 4.41 -26.45
N PHE A 15 -0.60 3.27 -26.18
CA PHE A 15 -0.31 2.44 -25.00
C PHE A 15 0.61 1.26 -25.30
N SER A 16 0.86 0.93 -26.58
CA SER A 16 1.77 -0.17 -26.95
C SER A 16 3.25 0.14 -26.69
N ASP A 17 3.63 1.43 -26.63
CA ASP A 17 5.01 1.86 -26.35
C ASP A 17 5.29 2.01 -24.85
N VAL A 18 4.24 1.96 -24.02
CA VAL A 18 4.40 1.76 -22.58
C VAL A 18 4.76 0.30 -22.41
N LEU A 19 6.06 0.01 -22.48
CA LEU A 19 6.64 -1.20 -21.93
C LEU A 19 6.33 -1.20 -20.43
N VAL A 20 5.13 -1.63 -20.06
CA VAL A 20 4.94 -2.29 -18.77
C VAL A 20 5.81 -3.51 -18.91
N THR A 21 7.07 -3.40 -18.48
CA THR A 21 7.89 -4.57 -18.23
C THR A 21 7.01 -5.47 -17.38
N PRO A 22 6.62 -6.67 -17.84
CA PRO A 22 6.00 -7.63 -16.96
C PRO A 22 6.95 -7.73 -15.77
N ARG A 23 6.52 -7.26 -14.60
CA ARG A 23 7.30 -7.42 -13.37
C ARG A 23 7.50 -8.92 -13.29
N GLU A 24 8.73 -9.40 -13.47
CA GLU A 24 9.02 -10.81 -13.22
C GLU A 24 8.43 -11.08 -11.84
N PRO A 25 7.54 -12.08 -11.71
CA PRO A 25 7.03 -12.44 -10.40
C PRO A 25 8.26 -12.62 -9.51
N PRO A 26 8.35 -11.93 -8.36
CA PRO A 26 9.46 -12.16 -7.46
C PRO A 26 9.56 -13.68 -7.27
N GLU A 27 10.78 -14.24 -7.38
CA GLU A 27 11.00 -15.65 -7.09
C GLU A 27 10.20 -16.02 -5.84
N PRO A 28 9.52 -17.17 -5.79
CA PRO A 28 8.63 -17.51 -4.68
C PRO A 28 9.46 -17.72 -3.40
N GLN A 29 9.81 -16.61 -2.75
CA GLN A 29 10.41 -16.57 -1.44
C GLN A 29 9.27 -16.75 -0.44
N ALA A 30 9.02 -18.03 -0.17
CA ALA A 30 8.49 -18.61 1.05
C ALA A 30 7.68 -17.71 2.00
N LYS A 31 6.44 -18.14 2.24
CA LYS A 31 5.55 -17.78 3.36
C LYS A 31 4.91 -16.40 3.22
N SER A 32 3.62 -16.35 3.52
CA SER A 32 2.77 -15.18 3.55
C SER A 32 3.53 -13.93 4.01
N PHE A 33 3.85 -13.04 3.06
CA PHE A 33 4.47 -11.73 3.31
C PHE A 33 3.57 -10.80 4.15
N LEU A 34 2.33 -11.22 4.41
CA LEU A 34 1.41 -10.49 5.26
C LEU A 34 1.69 -10.76 6.74
N PRO A 35 1.97 -9.72 7.54
CA PRO A 35 1.76 -9.80 8.98
C PRO A 35 0.34 -10.31 9.25
N SER A 36 0.15 -11.03 10.35
CA SER A 36 -1.20 -11.39 10.77
C SER A 36 -2.03 -10.11 10.97
N PRO A 37 -3.35 -10.13 10.74
CA PRO A 37 -4.22 -8.98 11.00
C PRO A 37 -4.05 -8.39 12.42
N SER A 38 -3.65 -9.21 13.39
CA SER A 38 -3.33 -8.80 14.75
C SER A 38 -2.17 -7.80 14.87
N PHE A 39 -1.26 -7.75 13.91
CA PHE A 39 -0.18 -6.76 13.86
C PHE A 39 -0.75 -5.34 13.69
N PHE A 40 -1.62 -5.15 12.70
CA PHE A 40 -2.21 -3.85 12.40
C PHE A 40 -3.20 -3.41 13.49
N THR A 41 -3.96 -4.33 14.07
CA THR A 41 -4.85 -3.99 15.19
C THR A 41 -4.09 -3.66 16.47
N LYS A 42 -2.92 -4.27 16.72
CA LYS A 42 -2.02 -3.88 17.82
C LYS A 42 -1.48 -2.47 17.61
N PHE A 43 -1.00 -2.14 16.41
CA PHE A 43 -0.51 -0.80 16.10
C PHE A 43 -1.61 0.25 16.26
N ALA A 44 -2.80 -0.01 15.70
CA ALA A 44 -3.97 0.86 15.85
C ALA A 44 -4.38 1.06 17.32
N ARG A 45 -4.16 0.07 18.19
CA ARG A 45 -4.42 0.21 19.64
C ARG A 45 -3.41 1.12 20.31
N GLU A 46 -2.16 1.08 19.89
CA GLU A 46 -1.10 1.92 20.44
C GLU A 46 -1.23 3.38 19.94
N THR A 47 -1.80 3.61 18.76
CA THR A 47 -2.14 4.96 18.27
C THR A 47 -3.47 5.50 18.81
N GLY A 48 -4.37 4.62 19.26
CA GLY A 48 -5.70 4.98 19.75
C GLY A 48 -6.83 4.87 18.70
N ASP A 49 -6.53 4.39 17.49
CA ASP A 49 -7.47 4.31 16.36
C ASP A 49 -8.35 3.05 16.36
N THR A 50 -8.20 2.14 17.33
CA THR A 50 -8.92 0.84 17.33
C THR A 50 -10.44 0.97 17.25
N GLN A 51 -11.01 2.02 17.84
CA GLN A 51 -12.47 2.22 17.85
C GLN A 51 -12.98 2.96 16.61
N THR A 52 -12.08 3.58 15.83
CA THR A 52 -12.43 4.40 14.66
C THR A 52 -12.21 3.66 13.34
N LEU A 53 -11.31 2.68 13.31
CA LEU A 53 -11.04 1.88 12.12
C LEU A 53 -11.97 0.67 12.04
N SER A 54 -12.57 0.48 10.89
CA SER A 54 -13.34 -0.73 10.55
C SER A 54 -12.41 -1.87 10.08
N ASP A 55 -12.94 -3.09 10.01
CA ASP A 55 -12.21 -4.24 9.46
C ASP A 55 -11.74 -4.01 8.01
N VAL A 56 -12.54 -3.27 7.23
CA VAL A 56 -12.18 -2.90 5.84
C VAL A 56 -10.97 -1.95 5.84
N ASP A 57 -10.92 -0.99 6.76
CA ASP A 57 -9.79 -0.07 6.88
C ASP A 57 -8.50 -0.82 7.25
N ILE A 58 -8.59 -1.80 8.16
CA ILE A 58 -7.45 -2.66 8.51
C ILE A 58 -6.94 -3.44 7.30
N ASN A 59 -7.84 -3.94 6.45
CA ASN A 59 -7.47 -4.64 5.23
C ASN A 59 -6.77 -3.70 4.22
N ILE A 60 -7.23 -2.46 4.09
CA ILE A 60 -6.60 -1.46 3.23
C ILE A 60 -5.19 -1.10 3.75
N ILE A 61 -5.03 -0.93 5.07
CA ILE A 61 -3.73 -0.71 5.70
C ILE A 61 -2.79 -1.90 5.45
N ALA A 62 -3.30 -3.13 5.60
CA ALA A 62 -2.53 -4.33 5.34
C ALA A 62 -2.07 -4.43 3.88
N LEU A 63 -2.95 -4.09 2.93
CA LEU A 63 -2.62 -4.04 1.50
C LEU A 63 -1.55 -2.97 1.18
N ALA A 64 -1.66 -1.79 1.80
CA ALA A 64 -0.67 -0.74 1.65
C ALA A 64 0.70 -1.19 2.19
N TYR A 65 0.72 -1.86 3.35
CA TYR A 65 1.93 -2.45 3.93
C TYR A 65 2.57 -3.49 2.98
N MET A 66 1.77 -4.38 2.39
CA MET A 66 2.28 -5.36 1.40
C MET A 66 2.94 -4.66 0.22
N SER A 67 2.26 -3.65 -0.32
CA SER A 67 2.70 -2.93 -1.51
C SER A 67 4.02 -2.20 -1.24
N GLU A 68 4.13 -1.57 -0.07
CA GLU A 68 5.36 -0.90 0.35
C GLU A 68 6.50 -1.90 0.59
N ALA A 69 6.20 -3.03 1.26
CA ALA A 69 7.17 -4.10 1.48
C ALA A 69 7.70 -4.70 0.17
N GLU A 70 6.85 -4.81 -0.85
CA GLU A 70 7.21 -5.36 -2.16
C GLU A 70 8.09 -4.40 -2.99
N ILE A 71 7.93 -3.09 -2.85
CA ILE A 71 8.67 -2.11 -3.66
C ILE A 71 9.93 -1.62 -2.92
N HIS A 72 9.82 -1.36 -1.62
CA HIS A 72 10.86 -0.69 -0.82
C HIS A 72 11.38 -1.54 0.36
N GLY A 73 10.78 -2.71 0.63
CA GLY A 73 11.05 -3.48 1.83
C GLY A 73 10.46 -2.85 3.09
N THR A 74 10.72 -3.45 4.26
CA THR A 74 10.07 -3.06 5.53
C THR A 74 11.02 -2.44 6.56
N SER A 75 12.31 -2.31 6.25
CA SER A 75 13.34 -1.85 7.19
C SER A 75 13.11 -0.43 7.72
N HIS A 76 12.36 0.39 6.97
CA HIS A 76 12.03 1.77 7.32
C HIS A 76 10.67 1.90 8.02
N LEU A 77 9.87 0.83 8.06
CA LEU A 77 8.56 0.82 8.70
C LEU A 77 8.72 0.60 10.20
N ARG A 78 7.84 1.22 10.99
CA ARG A 78 7.85 1.10 12.44
C ARG A 78 6.87 0.02 12.89
N GLU A 79 7.30 -0.79 13.85
CA GLU A 79 6.43 -1.77 14.51
C GLU A 79 5.60 -1.17 15.65
N HIS A 80 6.00 0.02 16.12
CA HIS A 80 5.40 0.74 17.23
C HIS A 80 5.31 2.24 16.91
N PRO A 81 4.23 2.94 17.30
CA PRO A 81 4.14 4.38 17.10
C PRO A 81 5.16 5.11 18.01
N PRO A 82 5.59 6.33 17.64
CA PRO A 82 6.40 7.17 18.51
C PRO A 82 5.73 7.41 19.85
N PRO A 83 6.52 7.58 20.94
CA PRO A 83 5.99 8.05 22.21
C PRO A 83 5.24 9.37 22.04
N LEU A 84 4.08 9.48 22.69
CA LEU A 84 3.33 10.73 22.75
C LEU A 84 4.17 11.78 23.47
N LYS A 85 4.41 12.91 22.81
CA LYS A 85 5.03 14.07 23.44
C LYS A 85 3.93 14.89 24.08
N ILE A 86 3.83 14.84 25.40
CA ILE A 86 3.01 15.79 26.15
C ILE A 86 3.73 17.13 26.04
N LEU A 87 3.09 18.10 25.38
CA LEU A 87 3.57 19.46 25.37
C LEU A 87 3.20 20.07 26.72
N GLU A 88 4.18 20.18 27.61
CA GLU A 88 4.09 20.94 28.86
C GLU A 88 4.02 22.45 28.52
N TYR A 89 2.93 22.88 27.91
CA TYR A 89 2.51 24.28 27.96
C TYR A 89 1.41 24.33 29.01
N PHE A 90 1.57 25.19 30.02
CA PHE A 90 0.75 25.37 31.23
C PHE A 90 1.32 24.77 32.53
N LEU A 91 2.51 25.25 32.90
CA LEU A 91 2.86 25.55 34.29
C LEU A 91 3.37 27.00 34.36
#